data_AF-A0A540L622-F1
#
_entry.id   AF-A0A540L622-F1
#
_cell.length_a   1.000
_cell.length_b   1.000
_cell.length_c   1.000
_cell.angle_alpha   90.00
_cell.angle_beta   90.00
_cell.angle_gamma   90.00
#
_symmetry.space_group_name_H-M   'P 1'
#
loop_
_entity.id
_entity.type
_entity.pdbx_description
1 polymer ?
#
loop_
_entity_poly.entity_id
_entity_poly.type
_entity_poly.pdbx_seq_one_letter_code
_entity_poly.pdbx_strand_id
1 'polypeptide(L)'
;MSNLSTKLTEIDFEENQIRGNIPIGVGNLINVERLGFSANLLAGTIPSSIGKLNKLYHLFLDLNELSGNVPSSLGNLTSLSSLILNSNKLNGSIPQSLGDCKFMLNLDLSHNNLSGPIPKPVINLLFYLDLSGNQLTESIPMEVGNLQHLVFLDVSENKLSGEIPQSLGSCTSLTTLSLRENLLQGTIPKSLSSLRGIEDFDLSRNNLSGIIPNYLGSFPFLQNLNLSFNDFEGAVPIQGVFKNASAVSVVGNTRLCGGIPHLRLPKCISKQSKRGLSPKLNLIISVSCGVVGLVLVLLLALLYRSRKARALKSTSGSSPGVSLLKLSYGDLLKATDGFSASNLIGTGSFGSVYKGILNQHEERNVAVKVLNLQTSRASKSFISECEALKSIRHRNLVKLLTACSSIDFQGNDFKALVYEFMVNGSLDEWLHISAQGVDRPSNLPKNLNLTQRVNIAIDVACALDYLHNRSHMPIVHCDVKPSNILLDNDMTACVGDFGPPGCFLPISFAR
;
A
#
# COMPACT_ATOMS: atom_id res chain seq x y z
N MET A 1 44.34 11.09 28.50
CA MET A 1 44.68 9.89 27.72
C MET A 1 45.86 10.05 26.76
N SER A 2 46.15 11.22 26.21
CA SER A 2 47.17 11.40 25.16
C SER A 2 48.64 11.12 25.55
N ASN A 3 48.93 10.85 26.82
CA ASN A 3 50.29 10.68 27.37
C ASN A 3 50.38 9.45 28.30
N LEU A 4 49.59 8.42 28.03
CA LEU A 4 49.67 7.15 28.74
C LEU A 4 50.76 6.24 28.12
N SER A 5 51.15 5.19 28.87
CA SER A 5 52.21 4.27 28.46
C SER A 5 51.90 3.59 27.13
N THR A 6 52.88 3.54 26.22
CA THR A 6 52.80 2.76 24.98
C THR A 6 52.81 1.26 25.24
N LYS A 7 53.00 0.79 26.48
CA LYS A 7 52.88 -0.63 26.85
C LYS A 7 51.44 -1.06 27.17
N LEU A 8 50.49 -0.13 27.21
CA LEU A 8 49.09 -0.47 27.44
C LEU A 8 48.54 -1.29 26.29
N THR A 9 47.94 -2.43 26.64
CA THR A 9 47.24 -3.34 25.73
C THR A 9 45.73 -3.25 25.91
N GLU A 10 45.25 -2.81 27.06
CA GLU A 10 43.83 -2.75 27.38
C GLU A 10 43.52 -1.46 28.13
N ILE A 11 42.44 -0.82 27.70
CA ILE A 11 41.87 0.36 28.31
C ILE A 11 40.37 0.14 28.36
N ASP A 12 39.82 0.13 29.57
CA ASP A 12 38.40 -0.07 29.80
C ASP A 12 37.91 0.96 30.84
N PHE A 13 36.91 1.74 30.43
CA PHE A 13 36.27 2.76 31.25
C PHE A 13 34.73 2.65 31.19
N GLU A 14 34.21 1.43 30.98
CA GLU A 14 32.78 1.18 30.88
C GLU A 14 32.01 1.64 32.15
N GLU A 15 30.82 2.23 31.96
CA GLU A 15 29.88 2.60 33.05
C GLU A 15 30.37 3.67 34.06
N ASN A 16 31.04 4.73 33.60
CA ASN A 16 31.66 5.73 34.49
C ASN A 16 31.10 7.16 34.38
N GLN A 17 30.00 7.38 33.65
CA GLN A 17 29.41 8.71 33.41
C GLN A 17 30.40 9.75 32.84
N ILE A 18 31.47 9.29 32.17
CA ILE A 18 32.54 10.15 31.66
C ILE A 18 31.97 11.06 30.58
N ARG A 19 32.27 12.37 30.70
CA ARG A 19 31.81 13.42 29.78
C ARG A 19 32.94 13.95 28.91
N GLY A 20 32.55 14.62 27.83
CA GLY A 20 33.46 15.27 26.90
C GLY A 20 33.73 14.41 25.68
N ASN A 21 34.81 14.69 24.96
CA ASN A 21 35.10 14.04 23.69
C ASN A 21 36.22 13.02 23.85
N ILE A 22 36.22 11.99 22.99
CA ILE A 22 37.38 11.11 22.85
C ILE A 22 38.55 11.95 22.30
N PRO A 23 39.68 12.07 23.01
CA PRO A 23 40.77 12.94 22.57
C PRO A 23 41.53 12.31 21.40
N ILE A 24 41.95 13.14 20.45
CA ILE A 24 42.73 12.69 19.26
C ILE A 24 44.00 11.92 19.64
N GLY A 25 44.60 12.22 20.80
CA GLY A 25 45.78 11.55 21.32
C GLY A 25 45.59 10.08 21.71
N VAL A 26 44.35 9.54 21.70
CA VAL A 26 44.12 8.09 21.79
C VAL A 26 44.89 7.32 20.72
N GLY A 27 45.09 7.92 19.54
CA GLY A 27 45.88 7.31 18.46
C GLY A 27 47.37 7.11 18.76
N ASN A 28 47.88 7.61 19.90
CA ASN A 28 49.26 7.38 20.35
C ASN A 28 49.44 6.02 21.04
N LEU A 29 48.34 5.34 21.39
CA LEU A 29 48.33 4.12 22.20
C LEU A 29 48.44 2.87 21.31
N ILE A 30 49.45 2.86 20.43
CA ILE A 30 49.59 1.94 19.29
C ILE A 30 49.62 0.44 19.63
N ASN A 31 49.81 0.07 20.89
CA ASN A 31 49.81 -1.33 21.35
C ASN A 31 48.48 -1.77 21.97
N VAL A 32 47.47 -0.90 22.01
CA VAL A 32 46.16 -1.24 22.56
C VAL A 32 45.45 -2.25 21.64
N GLU A 33 44.97 -3.31 22.28
CA GLU A 33 44.22 -4.44 21.73
C GLU A 33 42.74 -4.33 22.10
N ARG A 34 42.40 -3.78 23.27
CA ARG A 34 41.01 -3.51 23.68
C ARG A 34 40.86 -2.06 24.14
N LEU A 35 39.89 -1.37 23.55
CA LEU A 35 39.53 0.01 23.89
C LEU A 35 38.02 0.08 24.16
N GLY A 36 37.64 0.15 25.45
CA GLY A 36 36.27 0.19 25.93
C GLY A 36 35.92 1.53 26.59
N PHE A 37 34.85 2.16 26.11
CA PHE A 37 34.25 3.37 26.68
C PHE A 37 32.72 3.28 26.79
N SER A 38 32.16 2.07 26.75
CA SER A 38 30.72 1.88 26.70
C SER A 38 29.99 2.47 27.90
N ALA A 39 28.72 2.81 27.71
CA ALA A 39 27.84 3.32 28.78
C ALA A 39 28.42 4.56 29.51
N ASN A 40 28.77 5.58 28.73
CA ASN A 40 29.25 6.87 29.24
C ASN A 40 28.44 8.03 28.62
N LEU A 41 28.89 9.27 28.86
CA LEU A 41 28.30 10.49 28.31
C LEU A 41 29.27 11.17 27.32
N LEU A 42 30.05 10.36 26.59
CA LEU A 42 31.00 10.88 25.61
C LEU A 42 30.25 11.45 24.41
N ALA A 43 30.66 12.62 23.98
CA ALA A 43 30.06 13.36 22.87
C ALA A 43 31.11 13.71 21.80
N GLY A 44 30.70 14.47 20.79
CA GLY A 44 31.55 14.82 19.67
C GLY A 44 31.72 13.66 18.69
N THR A 45 32.79 13.68 17.90
CA THR A 45 33.03 12.68 16.86
C THR A 45 33.98 11.58 17.31
N ILE A 46 33.89 10.41 16.66
CA ILE A 46 34.92 9.36 16.77
C ILE A 46 36.20 9.88 16.09
N PRO A 47 37.33 10.03 16.79
CA PRO A 47 38.55 10.55 16.19
C PRO A 47 39.11 9.60 15.13
N SER A 48 39.45 10.13 13.95
CA SER A 48 40.08 9.35 12.88
C SER A 48 41.43 8.74 13.28
N SER A 49 42.09 9.31 14.30
CA SER A 49 43.33 8.82 14.88
C SER A 49 43.23 7.42 15.49
N ILE A 50 42.02 6.93 15.83
CA ILE A 50 41.80 5.55 16.27
C ILE A 50 42.25 4.57 15.17
N GLY A 51 42.12 4.94 13.90
CA GLY A 51 42.60 4.14 12.75
C GLY A 51 44.12 3.94 12.68
N LYS A 52 44.90 4.40 13.67
CA LYS A 52 46.34 4.11 13.82
C LYS A 52 46.61 2.91 14.74
N LEU A 53 45.59 2.43 15.46
CA LEU A 53 45.72 1.39 16.47
C LEU A 53 45.68 -0.01 15.83
N ASN A 54 46.67 -0.34 15.01
CA ASN A 54 46.62 -1.54 14.15
C ASN A 54 46.54 -2.88 14.91
N LYS A 55 46.82 -2.90 16.23
CA LYS A 55 46.64 -4.08 17.09
C LYS A 55 45.25 -4.18 17.72
N LEU A 56 44.40 -3.18 17.52
CA LEU A 56 43.09 -3.12 18.14
C LEU A 56 42.22 -4.27 17.63
N TYR A 57 41.81 -5.10 18.58
CA TYR A 57 40.99 -6.29 18.38
C TYR A 57 39.53 -6.02 18.78
N HIS A 58 39.33 -5.21 19.83
CA HIS A 58 38.01 -4.81 20.29
C HIS A 58 37.90 -3.29 20.47
N LEU A 59 36.86 -2.71 19.87
CA LEU A 59 36.47 -1.31 20.05
C LEU A 59 35.01 -1.24 20.50
N PHE A 60 34.80 -0.85 21.76
CA PHE A 60 33.47 -0.67 22.35
C PHE A 60 33.24 0.81 22.68
N LEU A 61 32.34 1.46 21.94
CA LEU A 61 31.97 2.87 22.11
C LEU A 61 30.46 3.06 22.23
N ASP A 62 29.73 1.98 22.50
CA ASP A 62 28.27 1.97 22.57
C ASP A 62 27.70 2.72 23.78
N LEU A 63 26.40 3.00 23.75
CA LEU A 63 25.67 3.67 24.83
C LEU A 63 26.34 5.00 25.24
N ASN A 64 26.55 5.87 24.26
CA ASN A 64 27.17 7.19 24.41
C ASN A 64 26.39 8.26 23.61
N GLU A 65 26.91 9.48 23.54
CA GLU A 65 26.36 10.58 22.75
C GLU A 65 27.25 10.93 21.53
N LEU A 66 28.00 9.98 21.00
CA LEU A 66 28.90 10.19 19.86
C LEU A 66 28.08 10.52 18.61
N SER A 67 28.61 11.42 17.79
CA SER A 67 27.92 12.03 16.65
C SER A 67 28.84 12.18 15.44
N GLY A 68 28.27 12.58 14.31
CA GLY A 68 28.99 12.66 13.03
C GLY A 68 29.20 11.28 12.41
N ASN A 69 30.07 11.21 11.41
CA ASN A 69 30.25 10.00 10.61
C ASN A 69 31.12 8.97 11.34
N VAL A 70 30.87 7.69 11.07
CA VAL A 70 31.84 6.62 11.32
C VAL A 70 33.10 6.90 10.48
N PRO A 71 34.29 7.07 11.07
CA PRO A 71 35.49 7.43 10.32
C PRO A 71 35.92 6.30 9.38
N SER A 72 36.20 6.63 8.12
CA SER A 72 36.73 5.64 7.16
C SER A 72 38.08 5.05 7.57
N SER A 73 38.85 5.77 8.40
CA SER A 73 40.13 5.29 8.93
C SER A 73 39.99 4.06 9.85
N LEU A 74 38.79 3.74 10.35
CA LEU A 74 38.56 2.48 11.07
C LEU A 74 38.81 1.26 10.17
N GLY A 75 38.69 1.40 8.84
CA GLY A 75 39.06 0.34 7.89
C GLY A 75 40.55 -0.05 7.92
N ASN A 76 41.42 0.79 8.49
CA ASN A 76 42.84 0.46 8.65
C ASN A 76 43.09 -0.56 9.77
N LEU A 77 42.09 -0.82 10.62
CA LEU A 77 42.20 -1.71 11.78
C LEU A 77 42.03 -3.15 11.32
N THR A 78 43.05 -3.67 10.63
CA THR A 78 42.96 -4.99 9.99
C THR A 78 42.80 -6.12 11.01
N SER A 79 43.28 -5.97 12.25
CA SER A 79 43.11 -6.96 13.33
C SER A 79 41.76 -6.87 14.06
N LEU A 80 40.90 -5.91 13.72
CA LEU A 80 39.66 -5.68 14.45
C LEU A 80 38.70 -6.85 14.30
N SER A 81 38.22 -7.37 15.42
CA SER A 81 37.26 -8.47 15.48
C SER A 81 35.89 -8.04 15.96
N SER A 82 35.82 -7.07 16.88
CA SER A 82 34.53 -6.52 17.35
C SER A 82 34.52 -5.01 17.26
N LEU A 83 33.54 -4.48 16.55
CA LEU A 83 33.23 -3.05 16.46
C LEU A 83 31.80 -2.82 16.94
N ILE A 84 31.66 -2.25 18.13
CA ILE A 84 30.36 -2.03 18.79
C ILE A 84 30.18 -0.53 19.02
N LEU A 85 29.28 0.07 18.23
CA LEU A 85 29.01 1.51 18.20
C LEU A 85 27.53 1.83 18.43
N ASN A 86 26.74 0.86 18.87
CA ASN A 86 25.30 1.00 18.97
C ASN A 86 24.86 2.05 20.00
N SER A 87 23.61 2.51 19.87
CA SER A 87 23.02 3.49 20.79
C SER A 87 23.86 4.77 20.90
N ASN A 88 24.09 5.41 19.76
CA ASN A 88 24.78 6.69 19.62
C ASN A 88 23.97 7.61 18.66
N LYS A 89 24.53 8.75 18.28
CA LYS A 89 23.96 9.73 17.33
C LYS A 89 24.77 9.77 16.02
N LEU A 90 25.42 8.66 15.64
CA LEU A 90 26.26 8.59 14.44
C LEU A 90 25.41 8.72 13.19
N ASN A 91 25.91 9.41 12.17
CA ASN A 91 25.16 9.69 10.94
C ASN A 91 26.04 9.51 9.69
N GLY A 92 25.52 9.90 8.52
CA GLY A 92 26.18 9.64 7.25
C GLY A 92 26.05 8.17 6.84
N SER A 93 26.92 7.72 5.93
CA SER A 93 26.91 6.33 5.45
C SER A 93 27.88 5.43 6.21
N ILE A 94 27.59 4.13 6.20
CA ILE A 94 28.54 3.10 6.65
C ILE A 94 29.76 3.16 5.70
N PRO A 95 31.00 3.35 6.21
CA PRO A 95 32.17 3.43 5.36
C PRO A 95 32.48 2.09 4.69
N GLN A 96 32.63 2.08 3.37
CA GLN A 96 33.01 0.88 2.62
C GLN A 96 34.36 0.29 3.07
N SER A 97 35.24 1.12 3.63
CA SER A 97 36.56 0.72 4.14
C SER A 97 36.47 -0.22 5.35
N LEU A 98 35.33 -0.30 6.04
CA LEU A 98 35.14 -1.34 7.07
C LEU A 98 35.24 -2.76 6.47
N GLY A 99 35.04 -2.93 5.17
CA GLY A 99 35.31 -4.20 4.48
C GLY A 99 36.78 -4.63 4.44
N ASP A 100 37.72 -3.72 4.76
CA ASP A 100 39.15 -4.03 4.87
C ASP A 100 39.51 -4.71 6.21
N CYS A 101 38.61 -4.67 7.20
CA CYS A 101 38.73 -5.38 8.48
C CYS A 101 38.39 -6.87 8.32
N LYS A 102 39.31 -7.64 7.70
CA LYS A 102 39.08 -9.04 7.30
C LYS A 102 38.81 -10.03 8.44
N PHE A 103 39.08 -9.66 9.68
CA PHE A 103 38.85 -10.49 10.86
C PHE A 103 37.62 -10.04 11.69
N MET A 104 36.82 -9.11 11.16
CA MET A 104 35.62 -8.62 11.82
C MET A 104 34.60 -9.76 11.95
N LEU A 105 34.22 -10.09 13.17
CA LEU A 105 33.23 -11.11 13.51
C LEU A 105 31.94 -10.49 14.05
N ASN A 106 32.06 -9.38 14.78
CA ASN A 106 30.94 -8.69 15.41
C ASN A 106 30.91 -7.25 14.94
N LEU A 107 29.84 -6.88 14.26
CA LEU A 107 29.56 -5.50 13.87
C LEU A 107 28.18 -5.12 14.41
N ASP A 108 28.17 -4.18 15.35
CA ASP A 108 26.94 -3.61 15.88
C ASP A 108 26.96 -2.09 15.69
N LEU A 109 26.11 -1.62 14.77
CA LEU A 109 25.89 -0.21 14.47
C LEU A 109 24.45 0.20 14.77
N SER A 110 23.71 -0.61 15.53
CA SER A 110 22.29 -0.41 15.78
C SER A 110 21.97 0.88 16.52
N HIS A 111 20.73 1.34 16.40
CA HIS A 111 20.22 2.53 17.10
C HIS A 111 21.12 3.77 16.92
N ASN A 112 21.27 4.18 15.67
CA ASN A 112 22.00 5.38 15.25
C ASN A 112 21.19 6.14 14.18
N ASN A 113 21.79 7.13 13.53
CA ASN A 113 21.20 7.88 12.42
C ASN A 113 21.91 7.59 11.08
N LEU A 114 22.49 6.39 10.91
CA LEU A 114 23.19 6.00 9.67
C LEU A 114 22.22 5.91 8.49
N SER A 115 22.69 6.23 7.30
CA SER A 115 21.87 6.39 6.09
C SER A 115 22.59 5.88 4.84
N GLY A 116 21.87 5.81 3.73
CA GLY A 116 22.41 5.24 2.49
C GLY A 116 22.41 3.70 2.50
N PRO A 117 23.03 3.07 1.49
CA PRO A 117 22.99 1.62 1.33
C PRO A 117 23.91 0.89 2.32
N ILE A 118 23.62 -0.39 2.55
CA ILE A 118 24.56 -1.32 3.20
C ILE A 118 25.71 -1.58 2.22
N PRO A 119 26.97 -1.19 2.52
CA PRO A 119 28.06 -1.37 1.58
C PRO A 119 28.43 -2.84 1.43
N LYS A 120 28.43 -3.31 0.19
CA LYS A 120 28.77 -4.71 -0.16
C LYS A 120 30.09 -5.21 0.48
N PRO A 121 31.18 -4.43 0.53
CA PRO A 121 32.44 -4.91 1.12
C PRO A 121 32.35 -5.20 2.63
N VAL A 122 31.42 -4.56 3.34
CA VAL A 122 31.23 -4.72 4.79
C VAL A 122 30.54 -6.05 5.12
N ILE A 123 29.81 -6.61 4.15
CA ILE A 123 29.12 -7.89 4.29
C ILE A 123 30.11 -9.02 4.00
N ASN A 124 31.07 -9.21 4.91
CA ASN A 124 32.11 -10.22 4.75
C ASN A 124 32.50 -10.87 6.09
N LEU A 125 32.49 -12.22 6.14
CA LEU A 125 32.99 -13.05 7.24
C LEU A 125 32.46 -12.74 8.67
N LEU A 126 31.26 -12.16 8.80
CA LEU A 126 30.62 -11.85 10.08
C LEU A 126 29.92 -13.05 10.72
N PHE A 127 29.93 -13.06 12.06
CA PHE A 127 29.16 -13.97 12.92
C PHE A 127 27.93 -13.27 13.51
N TYR A 128 28.05 -11.97 13.81
CA TYR A 128 27.00 -11.11 14.36
C TYR A 128 26.95 -9.81 13.57
N LEU A 129 25.79 -9.49 13.00
CA LEU A 129 25.55 -8.22 12.31
C LEU A 129 24.24 -7.61 12.79
N ASP A 130 24.35 -6.46 13.45
CA ASP A 130 23.21 -5.65 13.84
C ASP A 130 23.34 -4.23 13.28
N LEU A 131 22.40 -3.88 12.41
CA LEU A 131 22.25 -2.57 11.78
C LEU A 131 20.88 -1.96 12.09
N SER A 132 20.14 -2.51 13.05
CA SER A 132 18.77 -2.14 13.35
C SER A 132 18.63 -0.69 13.81
N GLY A 133 17.43 -0.10 13.68
CA GLY A 133 17.16 1.24 14.21
C GLY A 133 18.03 2.35 13.58
N ASN A 134 18.08 2.38 12.26
CA ASN A 134 18.84 3.36 11.47
C ASN A 134 17.96 3.93 10.33
N GLN A 135 18.56 4.62 9.37
CA GLN A 135 17.90 5.17 8.18
C GLN A 135 18.48 4.58 6.88
N LEU A 136 18.95 3.33 6.92
CA LEU A 136 19.55 2.65 5.77
C LEU A 136 18.51 2.45 4.67
N THR A 137 18.94 2.65 3.43
CA THR A 137 18.08 2.64 2.23
C THR A 137 18.55 1.58 1.23
N GLU A 138 17.86 1.50 0.09
CA GLU A 138 18.12 0.52 -0.97
C GLU A 138 17.86 -0.93 -0.52
N SER A 139 18.30 -1.91 -1.31
CA SER A 139 18.07 -3.33 -1.05
C SER A 139 19.14 -3.95 -0.18
N ILE A 140 18.76 -5.01 0.56
CA ILE A 140 19.72 -5.91 1.21
C ILE A 140 20.61 -6.52 0.10
N PRO A 141 21.94 -6.34 0.14
CA PRO A 141 22.81 -6.82 -0.92
C PRO A 141 22.85 -8.36 -1.02
N MET A 142 23.00 -8.88 -2.23
CA MET A 142 23.08 -10.34 -2.46
C MET A 142 24.30 -10.97 -1.80
N GLU A 143 25.33 -10.17 -1.53
CA GLU A 143 26.56 -10.55 -0.83
C GLU A 143 26.30 -11.05 0.60
N VAL A 144 25.10 -10.84 1.17
CA VAL A 144 24.70 -11.44 2.46
C VAL A 144 24.87 -12.95 2.48
N GLY A 145 24.72 -13.62 1.33
CA GLY A 145 24.94 -15.06 1.21
C GLY A 145 26.40 -15.51 1.42
N ASN A 146 27.36 -14.58 1.47
CA ASN A 146 28.76 -14.88 1.83
C ASN A 146 28.92 -15.12 3.34
N LEU A 147 27.97 -14.68 4.16
CA LEU A 147 28.00 -14.80 5.62
C LEU A 147 27.51 -16.18 6.08
N GLN A 148 28.19 -17.24 5.67
CA GLN A 148 27.76 -18.63 5.95
C GLN A 148 27.80 -19.01 7.43
N HIS A 149 28.63 -18.31 8.20
CA HIS A 149 28.79 -18.46 9.66
C HIS A 149 27.95 -17.45 10.47
N LEU A 150 27.12 -16.64 9.81
CA LEU A 150 26.27 -15.67 10.49
C LEU A 150 25.26 -16.39 11.38
N VAL A 151 25.22 -16.01 12.65
CA VAL A 151 24.26 -16.53 13.63
C VAL A 151 23.15 -15.52 13.89
N PHE A 152 23.49 -14.22 13.92
CA PHE A 152 22.57 -13.14 14.19
C PHE A 152 22.60 -12.12 13.06
N LEU A 153 21.42 -11.84 12.48
CA LEU A 153 21.21 -10.76 11.53
C LEU A 153 19.98 -9.94 11.93
N ASP A 154 20.21 -8.69 12.31
CA ASP A 154 19.15 -7.70 12.50
C ASP A 154 19.40 -6.47 11.63
N VAL A 155 18.46 -6.18 10.73
CA VAL A 155 18.44 -4.97 9.91
C VAL A 155 17.07 -4.27 10.01
N SER A 156 16.34 -4.55 11.09
CA SER A 156 15.01 -4.01 11.34
C SER A 156 15.02 -2.50 11.56
N GLU A 157 13.83 -1.88 11.51
CA GLU A 157 13.66 -0.45 11.78
C GLU A 157 14.58 0.42 10.89
N ASN A 158 14.48 0.21 9.58
CA ASN A 158 15.24 0.91 8.55
C ASN A 158 14.30 1.29 7.38
N LYS A 159 14.88 1.78 6.27
CA LYS A 159 14.15 2.11 5.03
C LYS A 159 14.56 1.19 3.87
N LEU A 160 14.95 -0.05 4.19
CA LEU A 160 15.38 -1.03 3.18
C LEU A 160 14.19 -1.43 2.30
N SER A 161 14.43 -1.58 1.00
CA SER A 161 13.40 -1.82 -0.01
C SER A 161 13.80 -2.94 -0.98
N GLY A 162 12.94 -3.27 -1.94
CA GLY A 162 13.18 -4.39 -2.84
C GLY A 162 12.85 -5.75 -2.21
N GLU A 163 13.31 -6.84 -2.83
CA GLU A 163 12.99 -8.20 -2.38
C GLU A 163 14.00 -8.72 -1.36
N ILE A 164 13.58 -9.68 -0.54
CA ILE A 164 14.49 -10.46 0.30
C ILE A 164 15.44 -11.26 -0.63
N PRO A 165 16.77 -11.07 -0.55
CA PRO A 165 17.69 -11.71 -1.47
C PRO A 165 17.69 -13.23 -1.31
N GLN A 166 17.61 -13.96 -2.43
CA GLN A 166 17.61 -15.42 -2.41
C GLN A 166 18.88 -16.00 -1.79
N SER A 167 20.01 -15.30 -1.92
CA SER A 167 21.31 -15.69 -1.38
C SER A 167 21.35 -15.73 0.15
N LEU A 168 20.42 -15.08 0.85
CA LEU A 168 20.30 -15.17 2.31
C LEU A 168 20.08 -16.62 2.78
N GLY A 169 19.50 -17.49 1.92
CA GLY A 169 19.38 -18.91 2.19
C GLY A 169 20.72 -19.66 2.37
N SER A 170 21.85 -19.05 2.01
CA SER A 170 23.19 -19.61 2.23
C SER A 170 23.70 -19.45 3.66
N CYS A 171 23.08 -18.59 4.47
CA CYS A 171 23.45 -18.33 5.86
C CYS A 171 22.94 -19.42 6.81
N THR A 172 23.35 -20.67 6.58
CA THR A 172 22.78 -21.86 7.25
C THR A 172 22.98 -21.92 8.76
N SER A 173 23.87 -21.09 9.32
CA SER A 173 24.12 -20.97 10.76
C SER A 173 23.16 -20.00 11.48
N LEU A 174 22.30 -19.29 10.75
CA LEU A 174 21.41 -18.28 11.32
C LEU A 174 20.45 -18.88 12.34
N THR A 175 20.41 -18.27 13.52
CA THR A 175 19.43 -18.52 14.59
C THR A 175 18.44 -17.38 14.71
N THR A 176 18.85 -16.14 14.43
CA THR A 176 18.02 -14.95 14.52
C THR A 176 18.06 -14.16 13.22
N LEU A 177 16.90 -13.91 12.62
CA LEU A 177 16.73 -13.09 11.44
C LEU A 177 15.58 -12.11 11.65
N SER A 178 15.92 -10.83 11.80
CA SER A 178 14.95 -9.74 11.92
C SER A 178 15.08 -8.75 10.76
N LEU A 179 14.04 -8.70 9.94
CA LEU A 179 13.88 -7.74 8.83
C LEU A 179 12.71 -6.78 9.08
N ARG A 180 12.20 -6.75 10.33
CA ARG A 180 10.99 -6.03 10.72
C ARG A 180 11.07 -4.55 10.37
N GLU A 181 9.92 -3.94 10.06
CA GLU A 181 9.78 -2.48 9.95
C GLU A 181 10.73 -1.88 8.92
N ASN A 182 10.53 -2.33 7.68
CA ASN A 182 11.22 -1.88 6.48
C ASN A 182 10.19 -1.71 5.35
N LEU A 183 10.66 -1.48 4.12
CA LEU A 183 9.87 -1.33 2.90
C LEU A 183 10.06 -2.54 1.95
N LEU A 184 10.37 -3.73 2.50
CA LEU A 184 10.63 -4.92 1.70
C LEU A 184 9.35 -5.40 1.01
N GLN A 185 9.47 -5.89 -0.21
CA GLN A 185 8.37 -6.34 -1.05
C GLN A 185 8.63 -7.73 -1.66
N GLY A 186 7.68 -8.23 -2.44
CA GLY A 186 7.78 -9.55 -3.07
C GLY A 186 7.45 -10.69 -2.10
N THR A 187 7.86 -11.92 -2.44
CA THR A 187 7.53 -13.14 -1.68
C THR A 187 8.66 -13.58 -0.77
N ILE A 188 8.36 -14.36 0.27
CA ILE A 188 9.40 -15.05 1.06
C ILE A 188 10.12 -16.10 0.17
N PRO A 189 11.43 -15.96 -0.10
CA PRO A 189 12.14 -16.81 -1.05
C PRO A 189 12.17 -18.29 -0.63
N LYS A 190 12.08 -19.20 -1.60
CA LYS A 190 12.17 -20.66 -1.33
C LYS A 190 13.54 -21.08 -0.77
N SER A 191 14.60 -20.35 -1.12
CA SER A 191 15.96 -20.62 -0.65
C SER A 191 16.11 -20.53 0.87
N LEU A 192 15.26 -19.76 1.56
CA LEU A 192 15.28 -19.69 3.02
C LEU A 192 14.91 -21.02 3.71
N SER A 193 14.37 -21.99 2.98
CA SER A 193 14.16 -23.36 3.50
C SER A 193 15.45 -24.05 3.99
N SER A 194 16.62 -23.54 3.61
CA SER A 194 17.94 -24.00 4.07
C SER A 194 18.33 -23.50 5.47
N LEU A 195 17.63 -22.52 6.04
CA LEU A 195 17.93 -21.94 7.36
C LEU A 195 17.45 -22.86 8.50
N ARG A 196 18.06 -24.05 8.61
CA ARG A 196 17.59 -25.11 9.51
C ARG A 196 17.82 -24.81 11.00
N GLY A 197 18.72 -23.89 11.32
CA GLY A 197 19.01 -23.43 12.68
C GLY A 197 18.14 -22.28 13.18
N ILE A 198 17.23 -21.74 12.37
CA ILE A 198 16.49 -20.53 12.73
C ILE A 198 15.55 -20.76 13.93
N GLU A 199 15.62 -19.85 14.91
CA GLU A 199 14.85 -19.86 16.15
C GLU A 199 13.91 -18.65 16.22
N ASP A 200 14.38 -17.47 15.82
CA ASP A 200 13.60 -16.24 15.76
C ASP A 200 13.60 -15.67 14.35
N PHE A 201 12.40 -15.50 13.78
CA PHE A 201 12.22 -15.03 12.43
C PHE A 201 11.12 -13.94 12.36
N ASP A 202 11.53 -12.68 12.29
CA ASP A 202 10.63 -11.53 12.19
C ASP A 202 10.72 -10.86 10.81
N LEU A 203 9.61 -10.90 10.07
CA LEU A 203 9.40 -10.22 8.79
C LEU A 203 8.29 -9.17 8.87
N SER A 204 7.84 -8.83 10.07
CA SER A 204 6.64 -8.00 10.25
C SER A 204 6.83 -6.56 9.79
N ARG A 205 5.71 -5.86 9.55
CA ARG A 205 5.70 -4.44 9.15
C ARG A 205 6.56 -4.20 7.89
N ASN A 206 6.24 -4.93 6.84
CA ASN A 206 6.82 -4.78 5.51
C ASN A 206 5.68 -4.80 4.46
N ASN A 207 6.04 -4.79 3.18
CA ASN A 207 5.11 -4.87 2.05
C ASN A 207 5.23 -6.24 1.32
N LEU A 208 5.54 -7.31 2.08
CA LEU A 208 5.69 -8.67 1.54
C LEU A 208 4.34 -9.26 1.15
N SER A 209 4.29 -10.01 0.07
CA SER A 209 3.05 -10.55 -0.52
C SER A 209 3.20 -12.02 -0.91
N GLY A 210 2.12 -12.57 -1.47
CA GLY A 210 2.03 -13.98 -1.88
C GLY A 210 1.66 -14.92 -0.73
N ILE A 211 1.82 -16.21 -0.97
CA ILE A 211 1.45 -17.24 0.01
C ILE A 211 2.55 -17.45 1.06
N ILE A 212 2.14 -17.71 2.30
CA ILE A 212 3.06 -18.13 3.37
C ILE A 212 3.63 -19.51 3.03
N PRO A 213 4.96 -19.67 2.85
CA PRO A 213 5.51 -20.95 2.45
C PRO A 213 5.38 -22.05 3.51
N ASN A 214 4.95 -23.24 3.10
CA ASN A 214 4.78 -24.38 4.00
C ASN A 214 6.09 -24.84 4.69
N TYR A 215 7.25 -24.57 4.08
CA TYR A 215 8.53 -24.98 4.66
C TYR A 215 8.84 -24.25 5.98
N LEU A 216 8.23 -23.09 6.24
CA LEU A 216 8.39 -22.38 7.53
C LEU A 216 7.91 -23.26 8.70
N GLY A 217 6.89 -24.08 8.48
CA GLY A 217 6.43 -25.08 9.45
C GLY A 217 7.31 -26.32 9.54
N SER A 218 8.42 -26.40 8.79
CA SER A 218 9.36 -27.53 8.82
C SER A 218 10.68 -27.21 9.53
N PHE A 219 10.85 -25.98 10.02
CA PHE A 219 12.03 -25.61 10.79
C PHE A 219 11.96 -26.24 12.19
N PRO A 220 12.99 -27.02 12.58
CA PRO A 220 12.94 -27.83 13.80
C PRO A 220 13.08 -26.99 15.08
N PHE A 221 13.75 -25.84 15.01
CA PHE A 221 14.07 -25.00 16.17
C PHE A 221 13.31 -23.67 16.18
N LEU A 222 12.44 -23.40 15.22
CA LEU A 222 11.73 -22.13 15.11
C LEU A 222 10.76 -21.94 16.29
N GLN A 223 11.05 -20.95 17.13
CA GLN A 223 10.31 -20.61 18.35
C GLN A 223 9.39 -19.41 18.14
N ASN A 224 9.86 -18.40 17.41
CA ASN A 224 9.13 -17.16 17.14
C ASN A 224 9.07 -16.90 15.63
N LEU A 225 7.87 -16.73 15.09
CA LEU A 225 7.63 -16.37 13.71
C LEU A 225 6.65 -15.21 13.63
N ASN A 226 7.13 -14.05 13.20
CA ASN A 226 6.30 -12.87 13.06
C ASN A 226 6.21 -12.44 11.60
N LEU A 227 5.03 -12.65 11.02
CA LEU A 227 4.68 -12.28 9.64
C LEU A 227 3.62 -11.16 9.60
N SER A 228 3.36 -10.53 10.75
CA SER A 228 2.27 -9.55 10.88
C SER A 228 2.50 -8.28 10.07
N PHE A 229 1.42 -7.56 9.76
CA PHE A 229 1.44 -6.29 9.05
C PHE A 229 2.23 -6.37 7.73
N ASN A 230 1.80 -7.29 6.87
CA ASN A 230 2.26 -7.48 5.50
C ASN A 230 1.03 -7.64 4.58
N ASP A 231 1.28 -8.04 3.34
CA ASP A 231 0.31 -8.26 2.27
C ASP A 231 0.16 -9.75 1.89
N PHE A 232 0.41 -10.68 2.83
CA PHE A 232 0.29 -12.11 2.57
C PHE A 232 -1.16 -12.54 2.32
N GLU A 233 -1.31 -13.57 1.49
CA GLU A 233 -2.61 -14.10 1.06
C GLU A 233 -2.69 -15.63 1.10
N GLY A 234 -3.91 -16.14 1.08
CA GLY A 234 -4.18 -17.58 1.00
C GLY A 234 -4.17 -18.27 2.36
N ALA A 235 -4.04 -19.60 2.32
CA ALA A 235 -4.17 -20.42 3.51
C ALA A 235 -2.93 -20.34 4.40
N VAL A 236 -3.13 -20.09 5.70
CA VAL A 236 -2.04 -20.22 6.69
C VAL A 236 -1.74 -21.70 6.94
N PRO A 237 -0.46 -22.13 6.90
CA PRO A 237 -0.09 -23.50 7.22
C PRO A 237 -0.51 -23.91 8.64
N ILE A 238 -0.59 -25.22 8.90
CA ILE A 238 -1.06 -25.78 10.19
C ILE A 238 -0.05 -26.74 10.83
N GLN A 239 1.17 -26.81 10.30
CA GLN A 239 2.23 -27.72 10.77
C GLN A 239 3.39 -26.95 11.40
N GLY A 240 4.17 -27.63 12.23
CA GLY A 240 5.30 -27.05 12.97
C GLY A 240 4.91 -25.85 13.82
N VAL A 241 5.67 -24.76 13.69
CA VAL A 241 5.48 -23.49 14.45
C VAL A 241 4.02 -23.00 14.39
N PHE A 242 3.33 -23.18 13.26
CA PHE A 242 1.94 -22.74 13.08
C PHE A 242 0.90 -23.46 13.96
N LYS A 243 1.29 -24.53 14.69
CA LYS A 243 0.44 -25.15 15.72
C LYS A 243 0.42 -24.36 17.03
N ASN A 244 1.44 -23.54 17.27
CA ASN A 244 1.59 -22.77 18.50
C ASN A 244 1.15 -21.32 18.24
N ALA A 245 -0.04 -20.97 18.71
CA ALA A 245 -0.62 -19.64 18.50
C ALA A 245 0.17 -18.50 19.17
N SER A 246 0.95 -18.80 20.21
CA SER A 246 1.81 -17.82 20.88
C SER A 246 3.14 -17.59 20.16
N ALA A 247 3.57 -18.57 19.36
CA ALA A 247 4.81 -18.52 18.58
C ALA A 247 4.65 -17.83 17.22
N VAL A 248 3.41 -17.71 16.71
CA VAL A 248 3.16 -17.20 15.36
C VAL A 248 2.24 -15.99 15.37
N SER A 249 2.68 -14.90 14.74
CA SER A 249 1.87 -13.73 14.47
C SER A 249 1.68 -13.51 12.97
N VAL A 250 0.42 -13.47 12.53
CA VAL A 250 0.03 -13.18 11.13
C VAL A 250 -0.96 -12.01 11.04
N VAL A 251 -1.16 -11.30 12.15
CA VAL A 251 -2.12 -10.19 12.29
C VAL A 251 -1.84 -9.11 11.24
N GLY A 252 -2.88 -8.42 10.75
CA GLY A 252 -2.72 -7.33 9.79
C GLY A 252 -2.64 -7.77 8.32
N ASN A 253 -2.52 -9.07 8.02
CA ASN A 253 -2.63 -9.59 6.66
C ASN A 253 -4.09 -9.90 6.33
N THR A 254 -4.77 -9.01 5.60
CA THR A 254 -6.23 -9.08 5.39
C THR A 254 -6.70 -10.19 4.44
N ARG A 255 -5.80 -10.73 3.61
CA ARG A 255 -6.10 -11.76 2.60
C ARG A 255 -5.79 -13.19 3.06
N LEU A 256 -5.41 -13.38 4.32
CA LEU A 256 -5.18 -14.71 4.89
C LEU A 256 -6.47 -15.41 5.30
N CYS A 257 -6.47 -16.73 5.18
CA CYS A 257 -7.57 -17.60 5.60
C CYS A 257 -7.03 -18.90 6.22
N GLY A 258 -7.90 -19.69 6.86
CA GLY A 258 -7.53 -21.01 7.39
C GLY A 258 -6.69 -20.94 8.67
N GLY A 259 -5.63 -21.73 8.75
CA GLY A 259 -4.80 -21.83 9.96
C GLY A 259 -5.49 -22.55 11.13
N ILE A 260 -4.83 -22.53 12.29
CA ILE A 260 -5.41 -23.07 13.53
C ILE A 260 -6.54 -22.15 14.06
N PRO A 261 -7.55 -22.68 14.77
CA PRO A 261 -8.69 -21.89 15.25
C PRO A 261 -8.31 -20.67 16.11
N HIS A 262 -7.21 -20.76 16.87
CA HIS A 262 -6.71 -19.70 17.73
C HIS A 262 -6.27 -18.43 16.97
N LEU A 263 -5.92 -18.54 15.68
CA LEU A 263 -5.56 -17.39 14.84
C LEU A 263 -6.78 -16.56 14.39
N ARG A 264 -8.01 -17.09 14.59
CA ARG A 264 -9.29 -16.40 14.26
C ARG A 264 -9.39 -15.89 12.82
N LEU A 265 -8.77 -16.58 11.87
CA LEU A 265 -8.84 -16.24 10.45
C LEU A 265 -10.12 -16.76 9.79
N PRO A 266 -10.62 -16.12 8.71
CA PRO A 266 -11.76 -16.62 7.96
C PRO A 266 -11.46 -17.99 7.34
N LYS A 267 -12.48 -18.81 7.12
CA LYS A 267 -12.32 -20.10 6.43
C LYS A 267 -11.95 -19.86 4.96
N CYS A 268 -11.00 -20.66 4.44
CA CYS A 268 -10.67 -20.62 3.03
C CYS A 268 -11.84 -21.13 2.18
N ILE A 269 -12.19 -20.39 1.14
CA ILE A 269 -13.24 -20.78 0.18
C ILE A 269 -12.64 -21.80 -0.78
N SER A 270 -12.91 -23.10 -0.59
CA SER A 270 -12.49 -24.11 -1.56
C SER A 270 -13.40 -24.05 -2.79
N LYS A 271 -12.81 -23.97 -3.99
CA LYS A 271 -13.54 -24.15 -5.25
C LYS A 271 -13.97 -25.61 -5.34
N GLN A 272 -15.13 -25.96 -4.80
CA GLN A 272 -15.73 -27.25 -5.11
C GLN A 272 -16.06 -27.30 -6.60
N SER A 273 -15.57 -28.34 -7.27
CA SER A 273 -15.85 -28.71 -8.65
C SER A 273 -17.33 -28.52 -8.99
N LYS A 274 -17.63 -27.55 -9.86
CA LYS A 274 -18.98 -27.39 -10.43
C LYS A 274 -19.29 -28.63 -11.28
N ARG A 275 -20.20 -29.49 -10.83
CA ARG A 275 -20.81 -30.52 -11.67
C ARG A 275 -21.55 -29.82 -12.82
N GLY A 276 -21.12 -30.04 -14.06
CA GLY A 276 -21.77 -29.46 -15.25
C GLY A 276 -23.23 -29.92 -15.40
N LEU A 277 -24.09 -29.04 -15.90
CA LEU A 277 -25.50 -29.34 -16.19
C LEU A 277 -25.63 -30.32 -17.36
N SER A 278 -26.64 -31.20 -17.28
CA SER A 278 -26.81 -32.30 -18.25
C SER A 278 -27.12 -31.80 -19.67
N PRO A 279 -26.64 -32.50 -20.73
CA PRO A 279 -26.80 -32.09 -22.13
C PRO A 279 -28.26 -31.96 -22.58
N LYS A 280 -29.22 -32.57 -21.87
CA LYS A 280 -30.66 -32.44 -22.13
C LYS A 280 -31.17 -31.01 -21.89
N LEU A 281 -30.60 -30.28 -20.92
CA LEU A 281 -31.02 -28.91 -20.62
C LEU A 281 -30.54 -27.91 -21.68
N ASN A 282 -29.35 -28.12 -22.25
CA ASN A 282 -28.82 -27.28 -23.32
C ASN A 282 -29.64 -27.40 -24.61
N LEU A 283 -30.18 -28.58 -24.93
CA LEU A 283 -31.04 -28.78 -26.09
C LEU A 283 -32.38 -28.04 -25.94
N ILE A 284 -32.97 -28.07 -24.74
CA ILE A 284 -34.23 -27.38 -24.45
C ILE A 284 -34.06 -25.87 -24.58
N ILE A 285 -32.97 -25.31 -24.03
CA ILE A 285 -32.69 -23.87 -24.11
C ILE A 285 -32.50 -23.43 -25.57
N SER A 286 -31.78 -24.22 -26.38
CA SER A 286 -31.54 -23.90 -27.80
C SER A 286 -32.83 -23.87 -28.64
N VAL A 287 -33.70 -24.88 -28.48
CA VAL A 287 -34.99 -24.95 -29.20
C VAL A 287 -35.91 -23.80 -28.78
N SER A 288 -35.93 -23.49 -27.48
CA SER A 288 -36.75 -22.38 -26.93
C SER A 288 -36.33 -21.03 -27.51
N CYS A 289 -35.02 -20.77 -27.61
CA CYS A 289 -34.49 -19.54 -28.21
C CYS A 289 -34.78 -19.45 -29.71
N GLY A 290 -34.73 -20.56 -30.44
CA GLY A 290 -35.06 -20.59 -31.88
C GLY A 290 -36.52 -20.23 -32.16
N VAL A 291 -37.46 -20.74 -31.36
CA VAL A 291 -38.89 -20.43 -31.49
C VAL A 291 -39.16 -18.96 -31.17
N VAL A 292 -38.57 -18.42 -30.11
CA VAL A 292 -38.72 -17.00 -29.73
C VAL A 292 -38.16 -16.07 -30.82
N GLY A 293 -37.03 -16.44 -31.43
CA GLY A 293 -36.44 -15.68 -32.55
C GLY A 293 -37.34 -15.61 -33.77
N LEU A 294 -37.98 -16.73 -34.15
CA LEU A 294 -38.93 -16.80 -35.26
C LEU A 294 -40.17 -15.93 -35.04
N VAL A 295 -40.70 -15.93 -33.81
CA VAL A 295 -41.84 -15.10 -33.43
C VAL A 295 -41.49 -13.60 -33.51
N LEU A 296 -40.29 -13.22 -33.07
CA LEU A 296 -39.79 -11.84 -33.15
C LEU A 296 -39.65 -11.35 -34.60
N VAL A 297 -39.16 -12.19 -35.51
CA VAL A 297 -39.02 -11.84 -36.94
C VAL A 297 -40.39 -11.64 -37.60
N LEU A 298 -41.37 -12.51 -37.29
CA LEU A 298 -42.74 -12.38 -37.79
C LEU A 298 -43.42 -11.11 -37.25
N LEU A 299 -43.24 -10.78 -35.96
CA LEU A 299 -43.74 -9.54 -35.37
C LEU A 299 -43.11 -8.30 -36.03
N LEU A 300 -41.80 -8.31 -36.29
CA LEU A 300 -41.12 -7.22 -36.97
C LEU A 300 -41.58 -7.04 -38.43
N ALA A 301 -41.84 -8.13 -39.15
CA ALA A 301 -42.38 -8.09 -40.50
C ALA A 301 -43.82 -7.54 -40.55
N LEU A 302 -44.66 -7.90 -39.57
CA LEU A 302 -46.02 -7.36 -39.41
C LEU A 302 -45.99 -5.86 -39.02
N LEU A 303 -45.08 -5.47 -38.13
CA LEU A 303 -44.88 -4.07 -37.75
C LEU A 303 -44.39 -3.23 -38.94
N TYR A 304 -43.50 -3.77 -39.77
CA TYR A 304 -43.03 -3.11 -40.99
C TYR A 304 -44.16 -2.90 -42.03
N ARG A 305 -45.02 -3.92 -42.23
CA ARG A 305 -46.22 -3.80 -43.09
C ARG A 305 -47.23 -2.79 -42.54
N SER A 306 -47.40 -2.74 -41.22
CA SER A 306 -48.30 -1.77 -40.57
C SER A 306 -47.78 -0.33 -40.64
N ARG A 307 -46.45 -0.13 -40.62
CA ARG A 307 -45.80 1.17 -40.77
C ARG A 307 -45.90 1.73 -42.18
N LYS A 308 -45.84 0.86 -43.21
CA LYS A 308 -46.01 1.27 -44.62
C LYS A 308 -47.46 1.69 -44.95
N ALA A 309 -48.45 1.23 -44.17
CA ALA A 309 -49.86 1.59 -44.34
C ALA A 309 -50.31 2.85 -43.56
N ARG A 310 -49.48 3.42 -42.68
CA ARG A 310 -49.83 4.57 -41.81
C ARG A 310 -49.04 5.85 -42.10
N ALA A 311 -48.59 6.05 -43.34
CA ALA A 311 -48.00 7.31 -43.79
C ALA A 311 -49.04 8.19 -44.52
N LEU A 312 -50.17 8.50 -43.85
CA LEU A 312 -51.03 9.63 -44.22
C LEU A 312 -51.88 10.05 -43.00
N LYS A 313 -51.90 11.37 -42.76
CA LYS A 313 -52.57 12.14 -41.68
C LYS A 313 -51.83 12.31 -40.36
N SER A 314 -51.78 13.57 -39.99
CA SER A 314 -51.04 14.21 -38.90
C SER A 314 -51.68 14.03 -37.52
N THR A 315 -50.95 14.57 -36.53
CA THR A 315 -51.38 15.17 -35.25
C THR A 315 -51.37 14.27 -34.01
N SER A 316 -50.43 14.62 -33.12
CA SER A 316 -50.49 14.80 -31.66
C SER A 316 -51.22 13.78 -30.79
N GLY A 317 -50.52 13.24 -29.79
CA GLY A 317 -51.13 12.56 -28.65
C GLY A 317 -50.12 11.74 -27.84
N SER A 318 -49.71 12.31 -26.72
CA SER A 318 -48.77 11.80 -25.71
C SER A 318 -49.26 10.57 -24.94
N SER A 319 -48.33 9.83 -24.33
CA SER A 319 -48.61 8.92 -23.21
C SER A 319 -47.37 8.80 -22.30
N PRO A 320 -47.54 8.57 -20.99
CA PRO A 320 -46.67 9.09 -19.94
C PRO A 320 -45.49 8.16 -19.65
N GLY A 321 -44.28 8.68 -19.83
CA GLY A 321 -43.05 8.06 -19.39
C GLY A 321 -42.16 9.15 -18.83
N VAL A 322 -41.63 8.94 -17.63
CA VAL A 322 -40.69 9.82 -16.93
C VAL A 322 -39.70 10.45 -17.93
N SER A 323 -39.80 11.76 -18.10
CA SER A 323 -38.91 12.55 -18.94
C SER A 323 -37.48 12.44 -18.41
N LEU A 324 -36.62 11.63 -19.07
CA LEU A 324 -35.19 11.83 -18.95
C LEU A 324 -34.84 13.11 -19.73
N LEU A 325 -34.27 14.11 -19.04
CA LEU A 325 -33.71 15.30 -19.68
C LEU A 325 -32.73 14.87 -20.77
N LYS A 326 -33.07 15.09 -22.04
CA LYS A 326 -32.19 14.81 -23.18
C LYS A 326 -31.33 16.04 -23.43
N LEU A 327 -30.07 16.01 -22.98
CA LEU A 327 -29.12 17.11 -23.14
C LEU A 327 -28.18 16.85 -24.33
N SER A 328 -27.88 17.91 -25.08
CA SER A 328 -26.86 17.92 -26.14
C SER A 328 -25.51 18.45 -25.61
N TYR A 329 -24.45 18.33 -26.42
CA TYR A 329 -23.17 18.99 -26.14
C TYR A 329 -23.35 20.50 -25.94
N GLY A 330 -24.14 21.16 -26.79
CA GLY A 330 -24.39 22.61 -26.71
C GLY A 330 -25.10 23.03 -25.42
N ASP A 331 -26.02 22.20 -24.91
CA ASP A 331 -26.70 22.45 -23.64
C ASP A 331 -25.72 22.41 -22.46
N LEU A 332 -24.83 21.42 -22.45
CA LEU A 332 -23.82 21.28 -21.40
C LEU A 332 -22.73 22.34 -21.48
N LEU A 333 -22.30 22.70 -22.69
CA LEU A 333 -21.35 23.78 -22.93
C LEU A 333 -21.88 25.11 -22.41
N LYS A 334 -23.16 25.40 -22.62
CA LYS A 334 -23.80 26.61 -22.07
C LYS A 334 -23.94 26.53 -20.55
N ALA A 335 -24.33 25.37 -20.03
CA ALA A 335 -24.54 25.18 -18.60
C ALA A 335 -23.26 25.32 -17.76
N THR A 336 -22.10 24.95 -18.32
CA THR A 336 -20.80 24.97 -17.63
C THR A 336 -19.94 26.19 -17.98
N ASP A 337 -20.50 27.18 -18.68
CA ASP A 337 -19.78 28.35 -19.20
C ASP A 337 -18.54 27.95 -20.01
N GLY A 338 -18.76 27.14 -21.05
CA GLY A 338 -17.69 26.69 -21.95
C GLY A 338 -16.74 25.66 -21.34
N PHE A 339 -17.15 24.96 -20.27
CA PHE A 339 -16.24 24.14 -19.44
C PHE A 339 -15.06 24.96 -18.89
N SER A 340 -15.34 26.21 -18.49
CA SER A 340 -14.34 27.12 -17.92
C SER A 340 -13.63 26.52 -16.70
N ALA A 341 -12.36 26.89 -16.52
CA ALA A 341 -11.57 26.53 -15.34
C ALA A 341 -12.19 27.05 -14.03
N SER A 342 -12.96 28.15 -14.07
CA SER A 342 -13.67 28.68 -12.90
C SER A 342 -14.79 27.77 -12.39
N ASN A 343 -15.29 26.88 -13.26
CA ASN A 343 -16.33 25.91 -12.92
C ASN A 343 -15.76 24.50 -12.69
N LEU A 344 -14.44 24.31 -12.80
CA LEU A 344 -13.80 23.01 -12.59
C LEU A 344 -13.79 22.68 -11.09
N ILE A 345 -14.47 21.60 -10.71
CA ILE A 345 -14.59 21.15 -9.31
C ILE A 345 -13.79 19.86 -9.02
N GLY A 346 -13.27 19.19 -10.05
CA GLY A 346 -12.38 18.04 -9.86
C GLY A 346 -11.82 17.49 -11.16
N THR A 347 -10.62 16.90 -11.10
CA THR A 347 -9.97 16.20 -12.22
C THR A 347 -9.52 14.82 -11.77
N GLY A 348 -9.73 13.83 -12.64
CA GLY A 348 -9.36 12.44 -12.37
C GLY A 348 -8.85 11.73 -13.61
N SER A 349 -8.44 10.47 -13.44
CA SER A 349 -7.88 9.64 -14.53
C SER A 349 -8.86 9.34 -15.66
N PHE A 350 -10.17 9.47 -15.42
CA PHE A 350 -11.23 9.17 -16.39
C PHE A 350 -11.95 10.40 -16.95
N GLY A 351 -11.64 11.61 -16.47
CA GLY A 351 -12.32 12.83 -16.91
C GLY A 351 -12.21 14.00 -15.93
N SER A 352 -12.92 15.08 -16.26
CA SER A 352 -13.00 16.32 -15.49
C SER A 352 -14.44 16.60 -15.07
N VAL A 353 -14.65 17.14 -13.87
CA VAL A 353 -15.97 17.46 -13.33
C VAL A 353 -16.13 18.96 -13.24
N TYR A 354 -17.21 19.48 -13.83
CA TYR A 354 -17.55 20.90 -13.85
C TYR A 354 -18.87 21.15 -13.12
N LYS A 355 -18.93 22.24 -12.36
CA LYS A 355 -20.20 22.80 -11.90
C LYS A 355 -20.93 23.44 -13.08
N GLY A 356 -22.23 23.23 -13.18
CA GLY A 356 -23.05 23.89 -14.19
C GLY A 356 -24.47 24.19 -13.71
N ILE A 357 -25.18 25.01 -14.47
CA ILE A 357 -26.58 25.38 -14.20
C ILE A 357 -27.42 25.04 -15.44
N LEU A 358 -28.35 24.11 -15.30
CA LEU A 358 -29.28 23.75 -16.37
C LEU A 358 -30.52 24.66 -16.31
N ASN A 359 -30.86 25.30 -17.43
CA ASN A 359 -31.95 26.30 -17.52
C ASN A 359 -33.14 25.84 -18.39
N GLN A 360 -33.27 24.54 -18.67
CA GLN A 360 -34.30 24.07 -19.61
C GLN A 360 -35.74 24.15 -19.05
N HIS A 361 -35.92 24.15 -17.72
CA HIS A 361 -37.24 24.31 -17.07
C HIS A 361 -37.20 25.03 -15.71
N GLU A 362 -36.18 24.76 -14.87
CA GLU A 362 -35.89 25.43 -13.60
C GLU A 362 -34.37 25.52 -13.43
N GLU A 363 -33.84 26.57 -12.79
CA GLU A 363 -32.40 26.68 -12.52
C GLU A 363 -31.93 25.57 -11.59
N ARG A 364 -31.19 24.61 -12.15
CA ARG A 364 -30.68 23.47 -11.37
C ARG A 364 -29.17 23.42 -11.41
N ASN A 365 -28.55 23.52 -10.22
CA ASN A 365 -27.12 23.24 -10.04
C ASN A 365 -26.84 21.75 -10.29
N VAL A 366 -25.89 21.46 -11.17
CA VAL A 366 -25.47 20.11 -11.54
C VAL A 366 -23.96 19.97 -11.52
N ALA A 367 -23.48 18.75 -11.33
CA ALA A 367 -22.10 18.36 -11.55
C ALA A 367 -22.00 17.57 -12.87
N VAL A 368 -21.23 18.09 -13.82
CA VAL A 368 -21.06 17.53 -15.17
C VAL A 368 -19.69 16.87 -15.26
N LYS A 369 -19.65 15.54 -15.23
CA LYS A 369 -18.44 14.73 -15.41
C LYS A 369 -18.23 14.48 -16.89
N VAL A 370 -17.28 15.18 -17.50
CA VAL A 370 -16.87 15.04 -18.91
C VAL A 370 -15.77 13.98 -19.01
N LEU A 371 -15.98 12.97 -19.85
CA LEU A 371 -15.04 11.84 -19.94
C LEU A 371 -13.91 12.11 -20.94
N ASN A 372 -12.69 11.68 -20.58
CA ASN A 372 -11.55 11.75 -21.49
C ASN A 372 -11.54 10.55 -22.47
N LEU A 373 -12.21 10.70 -23.61
CA LEU A 373 -12.41 9.64 -24.59
C LEU A 373 -11.15 9.20 -25.36
N GLN A 374 -10.03 9.91 -25.22
CA GLN A 374 -8.73 9.48 -25.75
C GLN A 374 -8.18 8.25 -25.01
N THR A 375 -8.68 7.97 -23.81
CA THR A 375 -8.31 6.78 -23.04
C THR A 375 -9.32 5.66 -23.28
N SER A 376 -8.90 4.53 -23.86
CA SER A 376 -9.78 3.38 -24.15
C SER A 376 -10.54 2.82 -22.93
N ARG A 377 -10.06 3.12 -21.71
CA ARG A 377 -10.70 2.77 -20.44
C ARG A 377 -11.85 3.72 -20.05
N ALA A 378 -11.82 4.98 -20.45
CA ALA A 378 -12.86 5.97 -20.09
C ALA A 378 -14.21 5.66 -20.74
N SER A 379 -14.22 5.27 -22.02
CA SER A 379 -15.44 4.83 -22.71
C SER A 379 -16.09 3.60 -22.05
N LYS A 380 -15.28 2.69 -21.49
CA LYS A 380 -15.80 1.54 -20.73
C LYS A 380 -16.35 1.97 -19.36
N SER A 381 -15.68 2.91 -18.69
CA SER A 381 -16.14 3.52 -17.44
C SER A 381 -17.50 4.19 -17.60
N PHE A 382 -17.72 4.92 -18.70
CA PHE A 382 -19.01 5.54 -19.01
C PHE A 382 -20.16 4.53 -19.09
N ILE A 383 -19.93 3.42 -19.81
CA ILE A 383 -20.95 2.37 -19.98
C ILE A 383 -21.21 1.66 -18.64
N SER A 384 -20.15 1.36 -17.89
CA SER A 384 -20.29 0.68 -16.60
C SER A 384 -21.01 1.54 -15.56
N GLU A 385 -20.67 2.83 -15.48
CA GLU A 385 -21.30 3.80 -14.59
C GLU A 385 -22.77 4.03 -14.98
N CYS A 386 -23.08 4.11 -16.28
CA CYS A 386 -24.47 4.16 -16.77
C CYS A 386 -25.27 2.90 -16.39
N GLU A 387 -24.71 1.70 -16.56
CA GLU A 387 -25.40 0.44 -16.23
C GLU A 387 -25.61 0.28 -14.71
N ALA A 388 -24.67 0.73 -13.88
CA ALA A 388 -24.83 0.85 -12.43
C ALA A 388 -26.04 1.72 -12.08
N LEU A 389 -26.00 2.95 -12.59
CA LEU A 389 -26.86 4.05 -12.19
C LEU A 389 -28.28 3.91 -12.74
N LYS A 390 -28.46 3.07 -13.77
CA LYS A 390 -29.76 2.74 -14.34
C LYS A 390 -30.69 2.03 -13.36
N SER A 391 -30.15 1.27 -12.40
CA SER A 391 -30.93 0.39 -11.52
C SER A 391 -30.81 0.68 -10.03
N ILE A 392 -29.84 1.51 -9.61
CA ILE A 392 -29.64 1.88 -8.20
C ILE A 392 -30.37 3.17 -7.86
N ARG A 393 -31.12 3.15 -6.76
CA ARG A 393 -31.78 4.33 -6.19
C ARG A 393 -31.72 4.25 -4.68
N HIS A 394 -30.86 5.07 -4.09
CA HIS A 394 -30.67 5.13 -2.64
C HIS A 394 -30.32 6.56 -2.23
N ARG A 395 -30.78 7.00 -1.06
CA ARG A 395 -30.56 8.36 -0.56
C ARG A 395 -29.08 8.69 -0.32
N ASN A 396 -28.28 7.68 -0.01
CA ASN A 396 -26.84 7.79 0.25
C ASN A 396 -25.98 7.46 -0.98
N LEU A 397 -26.54 7.52 -2.20
CA LEU A 397 -25.79 7.40 -3.45
C LEU A 397 -25.99 8.65 -4.29
N VAL A 398 -24.92 9.12 -4.94
CA VAL A 398 -25.01 10.30 -5.80
C VAL A 398 -25.98 10.05 -6.95
N LYS A 399 -26.98 10.91 -7.07
CA LYS A 399 -28.06 10.75 -8.04
C LYS A 399 -27.63 11.18 -9.44
N LEU A 400 -27.64 10.24 -10.38
CA LEU A 400 -27.52 10.54 -11.81
C LEU A 400 -28.83 11.15 -12.31
N LEU A 401 -28.75 12.36 -12.86
CA LEU A 401 -29.89 13.08 -13.44
C LEU A 401 -30.11 12.67 -14.89
N THR A 402 -29.02 12.63 -15.66
CA THR A 402 -29.03 12.20 -17.07
C THR A 402 -27.62 11.88 -17.55
N ALA A 403 -27.51 11.24 -18.71
CA ALA A 403 -26.27 11.01 -19.41
C ALA A 403 -26.35 11.63 -20.81
N CYS A 404 -25.28 12.30 -21.23
CA CYS A 404 -25.13 12.85 -22.57
C CYS A 404 -24.17 11.96 -23.36
N SER A 405 -24.64 11.51 -24.54
CA SER A 405 -23.81 10.89 -25.56
C SER A 405 -24.15 11.60 -26.87
N SER A 406 -23.28 12.51 -27.29
CA SER A 406 -23.47 13.42 -28.42
C SER A 406 -22.18 13.51 -29.23
N ILE A 407 -22.18 14.33 -30.28
CA ILE A 407 -20.98 14.86 -30.92
C ILE A 407 -20.73 16.31 -30.50
N ASP A 408 -19.48 16.73 -30.45
CA ASP A 408 -19.09 18.13 -30.28
C ASP A 408 -19.22 18.93 -31.60
N PHE A 409 -18.95 20.23 -31.56
CA PHE A 409 -19.02 21.09 -32.76
C PHE A 409 -17.93 20.80 -33.81
N GLN A 410 -16.93 19.99 -33.49
CA GLN A 410 -15.87 19.55 -34.39
C GLN A 410 -16.14 18.16 -34.98
N GLY A 411 -17.23 17.50 -34.56
CA GLY A 411 -17.64 16.17 -35.02
C GLY A 411 -17.01 15.02 -34.24
N ASN A 412 -16.35 15.28 -33.10
CA ASN A 412 -15.82 14.23 -32.24
C ASN A 412 -16.89 13.69 -31.30
N ASP A 413 -16.77 12.41 -30.93
CA ASP A 413 -17.60 11.81 -29.89
C ASP A 413 -17.44 12.57 -28.57
N PHE A 414 -18.58 12.83 -27.90
CA PHE A 414 -18.64 13.49 -26.61
C PHE A 414 -19.54 12.70 -25.65
N LYS A 415 -19.03 12.41 -24.45
CA LYS A 415 -19.76 11.69 -23.41
C LYS A 415 -19.60 12.37 -22.05
N ALA A 416 -20.72 12.58 -21.38
CA ALA A 416 -20.75 13.17 -20.05
C ALA A 416 -21.86 12.57 -19.18
N LEU A 417 -21.61 12.52 -17.88
CA LEU A 417 -22.59 12.15 -16.86
C LEU A 417 -22.98 13.39 -16.05
N VAL A 418 -24.27 13.57 -15.82
CA VAL A 418 -24.82 14.74 -15.14
C VAL A 418 -25.41 14.29 -13.81
N TYR A 419 -24.79 14.73 -12.73
CA TYR A 419 -25.18 14.42 -11.36
C TYR A 419 -25.83 15.61 -10.67
N GLU A 420 -26.57 15.31 -9.61
CA GLU A 420 -26.98 16.32 -8.63
C GLU A 420 -25.74 16.94 -7.97
N PHE A 421 -25.74 18.27 -7.84
CA PHE A 421 -24.60 18.99 -7.27
C PHE A 421 -24.60 18.90 -5.74
N MET A 422 -23.48 18.47 -5.17
CA MET A 422 -23.28 18.30 -3.73
C MET A 422 -22.64 19.57 -3.16
N VAL A 423 -23.45 20.42 -2.53
CA VAL A 423 -23.07 21.79 -2.15
C VAL A 423 -21.95 21.87 -1.12
N ASN A 424 -21.82 20.85 -0.26
CA ASN A 424 -20.82 20.83 0.80
C ASN A 424 -19.49 20.18 0.36
N GLY A 425 -19.37 19.75 -0.89
CA GLY A 425 -18.13 19.19 -1.46
C GLY A 425 -17.85 17.77 -0.98
N SER A 426 -16.59 17.34 -1.15
CA SER A 426 -16.16 15.99 -0.77
C SER A 426 -15.76 15.91 0.70
N LEU A 427 -15.88 14.73 1.32
CA LEU A 427 -15.45 14.48 2.70
C LEU A 427 -13.94 14.72 2.87
N ASP A 428 -13.15 14.51 1.83
CA ASP A 428 -11.71 14.81 1.79
C ASP A 428 -11.41 16.25 2.20
N GLU A 429 -12.19 17.22 1.68
CA GLU A 429 -12.07 18.65 2.01
C GLU A 429 -12.41 18.98 3.47
N TRP A 430 -13.16 18.12 4.15
CA TRP A 430 -13.55 18.27 5.56
C TRP A 430 -12.60 17.53 6.52
N LEU A 431 -11.87 16.53 6.02
CA LEU A 431 -10.89 15.77 6.79
C LEU A 431 -9.49 16.34 6.68
N HIS A 432 -9.16 16.91 5.53
CA HIS A 432 -7.86 17.50 5.22
C HIS A 432 -8.05 18.99 4.95
N ILE A 433 -7.61 19.83 5.90
CA ILE A 433 -7.54 21.27 5.69
C ILE A 433 -6.50 21.50 4.59
N SER A 434 -6.94 21.60 3.34
CA SER A 434 -6.06 21.90 2.22
C SER A 434 -5.76 23.39 2.21
N ALA A 435 -4.47 23.75 2.23
CA ALA A 435 -3.98 25.12 2.14
C ALA A 435 -4.09 25.72 0.72
N GLN A 436 -4.99 25.23 -0.13
CA GLN A 436 -5.10 25.67 -1.52
C GLN A 436 -6.56 25.85 -1.92
N GLY A 437 -6.97 27.11 -1.99
CA GLY A 437 -8.29 27.53 -2.46
C GLY A 437 -8.47 29.04 -2.29
N VAL A 438 -7.78 29.81 -3.14
CA VAL A 438 -8.09 31.21 -3.41
C VAL A 438 -9.54 31.26 -3.91
N ASP A 439 -10.34 32.18 -3.36
CA ASP A 439 -11.75 32.47 -3.68
C ASP A 439 -12.84 31.51 -3.17
N ARG A 440 -13.02 31.46 -1.84
CA ARG A 440 -14.35 31.19 -1.26
C ARG A 440 -14.65 32.19 -0.12
N PRO A 441 -15.88 32.73 0.00
CA PRO A 441 -16.19 33.75 0.99
C PRO A 441 -16.03 33.21 2.41
N SER A 442 -15.42 34.05 3.24
CA SER A 442 -15.19 33.99 4.69
C SER A 442 -16.09 33.06 5.55
N ASN A 443 -15.40 32.37 6.48
CA ASN A 443 -15.77 32.04 7.87
C ASN A 443 -16.61 30.77 8.15
N LEU A 444 -15.95 29.61 8.21
CA LEU A 444 -15.99 28.70 9.37
C LEU A 444 -14.92 27.59 9.22
N PRO A 445 -14.20 27.16 10.27
CA PRO A 445 -13.42 25.92 10.22
C PRO A 445 -14.36 24.75 9.92
N LYS A 446 -14.16 24.10 8.77
CA LYS A 446 -14.85 22.86 8.35
C LYS A 446 -14.39 21.69 9.21
N ASN A 447 -14.73 21.68 10.49
CA ASN A 447 -14.44 20.56 11.39
C ASN A 447 -15.73 19.77 11.65
N LEU A 448 -15.72 18.51 11.25
CA LEU A 448 -16.82 17.59 11.57
C LEU A 448 -16.81 17.27 13.06
N ASN A 449 -17.93 17.53 13.73
CA ASN A 449 -18.15 17.07 15.11
C ASN A 449 -18.39 15.55 15.14
N LEU A 450 -18.34 14.95 16.34
CA LEU A 450 -18.47 13.50 16.49
C LEU A 450 -19.80 12.97 15.93
N THR A 451 -20.90 13.68 16.16
CA THR A 451 -22.23 13.32 15.65
C THR A 451 -22.25 13.29 14.11
N GLN A 452 -21.70 14.30 13.47
CA GLN A 452 -21.57 14.36 12.00
C GLN A 452 -20.71 13.22 11.46
N ARG A 453 -19.58 12.92 12.12
CA ARG A 453 -18.70 11.79 11.72
C ARG A 453 -19.42 10.45 11.81
N VAL A 454 -20.16 10.23 12.88
CA VAL A 454 -20.95 8.99 13.07
C VAL A 454 -22.07 8.90 12.03
N ASN A 455 -22.80 9.98 11.78
CA ASN A 455 -23.86 10.02 10.76
C ASN A 455 -23.30 9.74 9.36
N ILE A 456 -22.18 10.36 9.00
CA ILE A 456 -21.48 10.11 7.71
C ILE A 456 -21.07 8.64 7.61
N ALA A 457 -20.51 8.05 8.67
CA ALA A 457 -20.14 6.63 8.66
C ALA A 457 -21.36 5.71 8.50
N ILE A 458 -22.48 6.03 9.16
CA ILE A 458 -23.75 5.30 9.02
C ILE A 458 -24.28 5.42 7.59
N ASP A 459 -24.29 6.62 7.02
CA ASP A 459 -24.75 6.88 5.66
C ASP A 459 -23.95 6.11 4.61
N VAL A 460 -22.62 6.11 4.73
CA VAL A 460 -21.72 5.32 3.86
C VAL A 460 -21.98 3.82 4.05
N ALA A 461 -22.15 3.35 5.28
CA ALA A 461 -22.47 1.94 5.54
C ALA A 461 -23.83 1.55 4.95
N CYS A 462 -24.84 2.41 5.04
CA CYS A 462 -26.15 2.19 4.42
C CYS A 462 -26.06 2.13 2.89
N ALA A 463 -25.27 3.01 2.27
CA ALA A 463 -25.02 2.97 0.84
C ALA A 463 -24.37 1.64 0.40
N LEU A 464 -23.35 1.18 1.14
CA LEU A 464 -22.65 -0.07 0.85
C LEU A 464 -23.52 -1.31 1.11
N ASP A 465 -24.33 -1.34 2.19
CA ASP A 465 -25.29 -2.41 2.42
C ASP A 465 -26.31 -2.49 1.28
N TYR A 466 -26.81 -1.33 0.83
CA TYR A 466 -27.72 -1.29 -0.30
C TYR A 466 -27.07 -1.87 -1.58
N LEU A 467 -25.86 -1.43 -1.92
CA LEU A 467 -25.15 -1.90 -3.10
C LEU A 467 -24.77 -3.39 -3.05
N HIS A 468 -24.38 -3.90 -1.88
CA HIS A 468 -23.93 -5.29 -1.75
C HIS A 468 -25.08 -6.28 -1.59
N ASN A 469 -26.13 -5.91 -0.86
CA ASN A 469 -27.12 -6.87 -0.37
C ASN A 469 -28.55 -6.60 -0.85
N ARG A 470 -28.88 -5.37 -1.27
CA ARG A 470 -30.28 -4.96 -1.53
C ARG A 470 -30.56 -4.47 -2.94
N SER A 471 -29.54 -4.23 -3.76
CA SER A 471 -29.69 -3.89 -5.18
C SER A 471 -30.08 -5.13 -5.98
N HIS A 472 -30.82 -4.93 -7.08
CA HIS A 472 -31.29 -6.01 -7.95
C HIS A 472 -30.14 -6.87 -8.53
N MET A 473 -28.97 -6.26 -8.70
CA MET A 473 -27.69 -6.89 -8.96
C MET A 473 -26.71 -6.40 -7.89
N PRO A 474 -26.08 -7.28 -7.10
CA PRO A 474 -25.06 -6.86 -6.16
C PRO A 474 -23.90 -6.16 -6.86
N ILE A 475 -23.58 -4.95 -6.41
CA ILE A 475 -22.53 -4.08 -6.96
C ILE A 475 -21.48 -3.86 -5.87
N VAL A 476 -20.22 -4.17 -6.17
CA VAL A 476 -19.10 -3.81 -5.29
C VAL A 476 -18.60 -2.43 -5.71
N HIS A 477 -18.49 -1.46 -4.80
CA HIS A 477 -18.10 -0.09 -5.19
C HIS A 477 -16.62 0.02 -5.65
N CYS A 478 -15.73 -0.75 -5.03
CA CYS A 478 -14.28 -0.85 -5.34
C CYS A 478 -13.43 0.43 -5.19
N ASP A 479 -14.01 1.62 -5.03
CA ASP A 479 -13.28 2.89 -4.91
C ASP A 479 -13.86 3.80 -3.80
N VAL A 480 -14.05 3.25 -2.60
CA VAL A 480 -14.54 4.01 -1.44
C VAL A 480 -13.36 4.74 -0.80
N LYS A 481 -13.32 6.07 -0.96
CA LYS A 481 -12.31 6.97 -0.40
C LYS A 481 -12.94 8.33 -0.07
N PRO A 482 -12.36 9.15 0.82
CA PRO A 482 -12.96 10.42 1.23
C PRO A 482 -13.32 11.36 0.06
N SER A 483 -12.55 11.37 -1.02
CA SER A 483 -12.83 12.21 -2.19
C SER A 483 -14.05 11.75 -3.02
N ASN A 484 -14.50 10.51 -2.84
CA ASN A 484 -15.69 9.94 -3.47
C ASN A 484 -16.92 9.94 -2.56
N ILE A 485 -16.79 10.43 -1.32
CA ILE A 485 -17.92 10.65 -0.41
C ILE A 485 -18.29 12.12 -0.50
N LEU A 486 -19.45 12.42 -1.08
CA LEU A 486 -19.92 13.79 -1.26
C LEU A 486 -21.02 14.13 -0.25
N LEU A 487 -21.08 15.39 0.17
CA LEU A 487 -22.02 15.86 1.18
C LEU A 487 -23.08 16.78 0.56
N ASP A 488 -24.35 16.44 0.77
CA ASP A 488 -25.47 17.29 0.37
C ASP A 488 -25.68 18.48 1.34
N ASN A 489 -26.74 19.26 1.13
CA ASN A 489 -27.03 20.44 1.94
C ASN A 489 -27.30 20.13 3.43
N ASP A 490 -27.79 18.92 3.74
CA ASP A 490 -28.15 18.50 5.09
C ASP A 490 -27.01 17.71 5.77
N MET A 491 -25.82 17.70 5.18
CA MET A 491 -24.65 16.92 5.59
C MET A 491 -24.88 15.40 5.53
N THR A 492 -25.80 14.95 4.67
CA THR A 492 -26.00 13.52 4.37
C THR A 492 -24.89 13.04 3.46
N ALA A 493 -24.24 11.92 3.80
CA ALA A 493 -23.18 11.38 2.96
C ALA A 493 -23.74 10.58 1.79
N CYS A 494 -23.26 10.89 0.59
CA CYS A 494 -23.58 10.24 -0.66
C CYS A 494 -22.32 9.64 -1.30
N VAL A 495 -22.32 8.34 -1.53
CA VAL A 495 -21.22 7.65 -2.22
C VAL A 495 -21.36 7.86 -3.74
N GLY A 496 -20.29 8.31 -4.39
CA GLY A 496 -20.22 8.52 -5.83
C GLY A 496 -18.97 7.91 -6.45
N ASP A 497 -18.87 8.03 -7.78
CA ASP A 497 -17.77 7.52 -8.62
C ASP A 497 -17.58 5.99 -8.52
N PHE A 498 -18.45 5.27 -9.23
CA PHE A 498 -18.33 3.82 -9.37
C PHE A 498 -17.14 3.52 -10.27
N GLY A 499 -16.11 2.89 -9.71
CA GLY A 499 -14.83 2.62 -10.39
C GLY A 499 -14.95 1.75 -11.67
N PRO A 500 -13.81 1.30 -12.23
CA PRO A 500 -13.77 0.68 -13.54
C PRO A 500 -14.69 -0.57 -13.69
N PRO A 501 -15.04 -0.96 -14.94
CA PRO A 501 -16.10 -1.93 -15.28
C PRO A 501 -16.04 -3.32 -14.63
N GLY A 502 -14.95 -3.67 -13.94
CA GLY A 502 -14.75 -4.97 -13.29
C GLY A 502 -15.62 -5.21 -12.06
N CYS A 503 -16.34 -4.19 -11.59
CA CYS A 503 -17.14 -4.27 -10.37
C CYS A 503 -18.65 -4.51 -10.61
N PHE A 504 -19.05 -4.67 -11.88
CA PHE A 504 -20.39 -5.11 -12.31
C PHE A 504 -20.35 -6.59 -12.65
N LEU A 505 -20.37 -7.44 -11.63
CA LEU A 505 -20.55 -8.87 -11.85
C LEU A 505 -22.04 -9.18 -11.75
N PRO A 506 -22.70 -9.70 -12.81
CA PRO A 506 -23.91 -10.46 -12.57
C PRO A 506 -23.49 -11.64 -11.70
N ILE A 507 -23.96 -11.67 -10.45
CA ILE A 507 -23.83 -12.86 -9.61
C ILE A 507 -24.70 -13.93 -10.27
N SER A 508 -24.14 -14.59 -11.28
CA SER A 508 -24.61 -15.88 -11.74
C SER A 508 -24.23 -16.89 -10.67
N PHE A 509 -25.12 -17.06 -9.69
CA PHE A 509 -25.28 -18.35 -9.06
C PHE A 509 -25.76 -19.32 -10.16
N ALA A 510 -24.81 -19.85 -10.93
CA ALA A 510 -25.02 -21.07 -11.68
C ALA A 510 -25.26 -22.17 -10.63
N ARG A 511 -26.52 -22.54 -10.47
CA ARG A 511 -26.98 -23.73 -9.73
C ARG A 511 -26.39 -25.00 -10.33
#